data_AF-A6KGZ4-F1
#
_entry.id   AF-A6KGZ4-F1
#
_cell.length_a   1.000
_cell.length_b   1.000
_cell.length_c   1.000
_cell.angle_alpha   90.00
_cell.angle_beta   90.00
_cell.angle_gamma   90.00
#
_symmetry.space_group_name_H-M   'P 1'
#
loop_
_entity.id
_entity.type
_entity.pdbx_description
1 polymer ?
#
loop_
_entity_poly.entity_id
_entity_poly.type
_entity_poly.pdbx_seq_one_letter_code
_entity_poly.pdbx_strand_id
1 'polypeptide(L)' 'MCFAKKHNKKGRKKTKANNAKAVCACAEAIKALMKPQVIKPKMPKGSSCKLSCLAFIAHSKLGKTI' A
#
# COMPACT_ATOMS: atom_id res chain seq x y z
N MET A 1 -3.51 32.97 -19.52
CA MET A 1 -4.57 32.02 -19.11
C MET A 1 -5.31 32.45 -17.83
N CYS A 2 -5.86 33.67 -17.78
CA CYS A 2 -6.47 34.20 -16.55
C CYS A 2 -7.95 33.81 -16.39
N PHE A 3 -8.66 33.69 -17.51
CA PHE A 3 -10.09 33.34 -17.53
C PHE A 3 -10.38 31.94 -16.96
N ALA A 4 -9.63 30.92 -17.36
CA ALA A 4 -9.80 29.56 -16.83
C ALA A 4 -9.65 29.52 -15.29
N LYS A 5 -8.58 30.13 -14.76
CA LYS A 5 -8.34 30.22 -13.31
C LYS A 5 -9.47 30.95 -12.56
N LYS A 6 -10.06 31.98 -13.16
CA LYS A 6 -11.20 32.73 -12.61
C LYS A 6 -12.47 31.87 -12.47
N HIS A 7 -12.72 30.96 -13.42
CA HIS A 7 -13.95 30.16 -13.47
C HIS A 7 -13.86 28.78 -12.79
N ASN A 8 -12.67 28.35 -12.35
CA ASN A 8 -12.45 27.06 -11.68
C ASN A 8 -13.31 26.84 -10.42
N LYS A 9 -13.77 27.91 -9.77
CA LYS A 9 -14.64 27.82 -8.59
C LYS A 9 -16.00 27.17 -8.91
N LYS A 10 -16.51 27.31 -10.14
CA LYS A 10 -17.81 26.77 -10.58
C LYS A 10 -17.85 25.23 -10.54
N GLY A 11 -16.73 24.57 -10.85
CA GLY A 11 -16.61 23.09 -10.86
C GLY A 11 -16.19 22.47 -9.53
N ARG A 12 -15.75 23.28 -8.56
CA ARG A 12 -15.04 22.81 -7.37
C ARG A 12 -15.81 21.78 -6.53
N LYS A 13 -17.14 21.91 -6.39
CA LYS A 13 -17.96 20.95 -5.63
C LYS A 13 -17.94 19.56 -6.28
N LYS A 14 -18.04 19.49 -7.62
CA LYS A 14 -17.98 18.23 -8.38
C LYS A 14 -16.59 17.59 -8.27
N THR A 15 -15.53 18.39 -8.36
CA THR A 15 -14.13 17.96 -8.18
C THR A 15 -13.82 17.52 -6.74
N LYS A 16 -14.49 18.06 -5.72
CA LYS A 16 -14.29 17.58 -4.35
C LYS A 16 -14.94 16.21 -4.15
N ALA A 17 -16.15 16.04 -4.70
CA ALA A 17 -16.90 14.80 -4.55
C ALA A 17 -16.27 13.62 -5.30
N ASN A 18 -15.81 13.81 -6.55
CA ASN A 18 -15.14 12.72 -7.28
C ASN A 18 -13.80 12.34 -6.62
N ASN A 19 -13.03 13.31 -6.13
CA ASN A 19 -11.77 13.05 -5.43
C ASN A 19 -12.02 12.27 -4.13
N ALA A 20 -13.06 12.61 -3.37
CA ALA A 20 -13.44 11.85 -2.19
C ALA A 20 -13.81 10.40 -2.54
N LYS A 21 -14.61 10.18 -3.60
CA LYS A 21 -14.97 8.84 -4.07
C LYS A 21 -13.73 8.03 -4.49
N ALA A 22 -12.80 8.66 -5.21
CA ALA A 22 -11.56 8.02 -5.62
C ALA A 22 -10.69 7.61 -4.41
N VAL A 23 -10.54 8.49 -3.42
CA VAL A 23 -9.80 8.17 -2.18
C VAL A 23 -10.46 7.02 -1.42
N CYS A 24 -11.79 7.01 -1.31
CA CYS A 24 -12.51 5.91 -0.68
C CYS A 24 -12.28 4.58 -1.41
N ALA A 25 -12.40 4.55 -2.73
CA ALA A 25 -12.16 3.35 -3.53
C ALA A 25 -10.72 2.85 -3.39
N CYS A 26 -9.72 3.75 -3.39
CA CYS A 26 -8.33 3.38 -3.12
C CYS A 26 -8.15 2.79 -1.71
N ALA A 27 -8.78 3.37 -0.69
CA ALA A 27 -8.68 2.86 0.68
C ALA A 27 -9.30 1.45 0.82
N GLU A 28 -10.43 1.20 0.16
CA GLU A 28 -11.06 -0.12 0.11
C GLU A 28 -10.19 -1.15 -0.61
N ALA A 29 -9.60 -0.79 -1.75
CA ALA A 29 -8.68 -1.64 -2.49
C ALA A 29 -7.42 -1.97 -1.67
N ILE A 30 -6.86 -1.01 -0.94
CA ILE A 30 -5.70 -1.25 -0.05
C ILE A 30 -6.09 -2.19 1.08
N LYS A 31 -7.24 -1.98 1.75
CA LYS A 31 -7.73 -2.91 2.78
C LYS A 31 -7.93 -4.32 2.21
N ALA A 32 -8.48 -4.42 1.01
CA ALA A 32 -8.69 -5.68 0.29
C ALA A 32 -7.39 -6.33 -0.18
N LEU A 33 -6.30 -5.58 -0.38
CA LEU A 33 -4.96 -6.09 -0.70
C LEU A 33 -4.18 -6.50 0.55
N MET A 34 -4.31 -5.74 1.64
CA MET A 34 -3.66 -6.06 2.90
C MET A 34 -4.21 -7.35 3.51
N LYS A 35 -5.51 -7.61 3.44
CA LYS A 35 -6.10 -8.90 3.88
C LYS A 35 -5.39 -10.12 3.25
N PRO A 36 -5.20 -10.21 1.91
CA PRO A 36 -4.39 -11.22 1.24
C PRO A 36 -2.94 -11.29 1.70
N GLN A 37 -2.29 -10.15 2.00
CA GLN A 37 -0.90 -10.13 2.50
C GLN A 37 -0.79 -10.55 3.97
N VAL A 38 -1.84 -10.36 4.77
CA VAL A 38 -1.92 -10.88 6.15
C VAL A 38 -2.12 -12.41 6.11
N ILE A 39 -2.87 -12.92 5.13
CA ILE A 39 -3.14 -14.36 4.97
C ILE A 39 -1.98 -15.10 4.28
N LYS A 40 -1.24 -14.45 3.38
CA LYS A 40 0.05 -14.95 2.86
C LYS A 40 1.18 -14.24 3.58
N PRO A 41 1.68 -14.77 4.71
CA PRO A 41 2.90 -14.23 5.31
C PRO A 41 4.00 -14.17 4.24
N LYS A 42 4.81 -13.10 4.28
CA LYS A 42 6.01 -12.87 3.46
C LYS A 42 7.13 -13.91 3.76
N MET A 43 6.75 -15.14 4.09
CA MET A 43 7.70 -16.23 4.21
C MET A 43 8.19 -16.61 2.81
N PRO A 44 9.51 -16.80 2.63
CA PRO A 44 10.03 -17.29 1.37
C PRO A 44 9.43 -18.66 1.11
N LYS A 45 8.54 -18.74 0.11
CA LYS A 45 8.00 -20.00 -0.39
C LYS A 45 9.10 -20.69 -1.18
N GLY A 46 10.02 -21.35 -0.47
CA GLY A 46 11.18 -22.01 -1.04
C GLY A 46 11.70 -23.11 -0.09
N SER A 47 12.08 -24.23 -0.70
CA SER A 47 12.30 -25.56 -0.12
C SER A 47 13.16 -25.58 1.15
N SER A 48 12.64 -26.28 2.17
CA SER A 48 13.20 -26.49 3.51
C SER A 48 13.23 -25.25 4.41
N CYS A 49 12.08 -24.94 5.03
CA CYS A 49 11.88 -23.89 6.04
C CYS A 49 12.96 -23.80 7.13
N LYS A 50 13.74 -24.86 7.39
CA LYS A 50 14.79 -24.85 8.40
C LYS A 50 16.05 -24.10 7.94
N LEU A 51 16.54 -24.36 6.72
CA LEU A 51 17.78 -23.75 6.22
C LEU A 51 17.59 -22.27 5.89
N SER A 52 16.43 -21.92 5.33
CA SER A 52 16.08 -20.52 5.06
C SER A 52 15.93 -19.70 6.34
N CYS A 53 15.35 -20.27 7.41
CA CYS A 53 15.32 -19.64 8.73
C CYS A 53 16.73 -19.44 9.32
N LEU A 54 17.60 -20.45 9.25
CA LEU A 54 18.98 -20.34 9.74
C LEU A 54 19.78 -19.27 8.98
N ALA A 55 19.64 -19.22 7.65
CA ALA A 55 20.28 -18.19 6.83
C ALA A 55 19.75 -16.78 7.16
N PHE A 56 18.45 -16.64 7.47
CA PHE A 56 17.85 -15.38 7.89
C PHE A 56 18.34 -14.91 9.26
N ILE A 57 18.48 -15.82 10.23
CA ILE A 57 19.01 -15.52 11.58
C ILE A 57 20.49 -15.14 11.49
N ALA A 58 21.28 -15.84 10.67
CA ALA A 58 22.69 -15.53 10.45
C ALA A 58 22.92 -14.25 9.63
N HIS A 59 21.88 -13.70 8.98
CA HIS A 59 22.01 -12.52 8.14
C HIS A 59 22.11 -11.26 9.00
N SER A 60 23.31 -10.71 9.11
CA SER A 60 23.69 -9.58 9.99
C SER A 60 22.88 -8.28 9.85
N LYS A 61 22.06 -8.13 8.80
CA LYS A 61 21.12 -7.00 8.64
C LYS A 61 19.68 -7.33 9.07
N LEU A 62 19.29 -8.60 9.03
CA LEU A 62 17.92 -9.08 9.33
C LEU A 62 17.83 -9.67 10.74
N GLY A 63 18.91 -10.28 11.23
CA GLY A 63 19.07 -10.84 12.58
C GLY A 63 19.74 -9.89 13.58
N LYS A 64 19.52 -8.57 13.48
CA LYS A 64 19.88 -7.65 14.57
C LYS A 64 18.88 -7.81 15.71
N THR A 65 19.12 -8.79 16.58
CA THR A 65 18.63 -8.71 17.96
C THR A 65 19.39 -7.59 18.65
N ILE A 66 18.65 -6.61 19.16
CA ILE A 66 19.18 -5.58 20.09
C ILE A 66 19.86 -6.27 21.26
#